data_AF-A0A1I4UH71-F1
#
_entry.id   AF-A0A1I4UH71-F1
#
_cell.length_a   1.000
_cell.length_b   1.000
_cell.length_c   1.000
_cell.angle_alpha   90.00
_cell.angle_beta   90.00
_cell.angle_gamma   90.00
#
_symmetry.space_group_name_H-M   'P 1'
#
loop_
_entity.id
_entity.type
_entity.pdbx_description
1 polymer ?
#
loop_
_entity_poly.entity_id
_entity_poly.type
_entity_poly.pdbx_seq_one_letter_code
_entity_poly.pdbx_strand_id
1 'polypeptide(L)'
;MVRKLAEPGLFTTLISPQFVRPLVKTNKNDFVDAEAICEAASRASMRFVQPLTESQQAMRALHRVRESLVKDKVETINQMHAFLLEFGISVPEGAAVISRLSTILEDSSLPQYLSQLLLKLQHRIARMCRLEFTTGLVIVAFFFHAAI
;
A
#
# COMPACT_ATOMS: atom_id res chain seq x y z
N MET A 1 -4.16 -17.34 -4.50
CA MET A 1 -5.45 -17.96 -4.90
C MET A 1 -5.24 -18.88 -6.08
N VAL A 2 -4.93 -18.37 -7.28
CA VAL A 2 -4.78 -19.15 -8.52
C VAL A 2 -3.78 -20.31 -8.41
N ARG A 3 -2.59 -20.06 -7.83
CA ARG A 3 -1.60 -21.12 -7.60
C ARG A 3 -2.16 -22.30 -6.79
N LYS A 4 -2.93 -22.02 -5.73
CA LYS A 4 -3.55 -23.05 -4.89
C LYS A 4 -4.66 -23.81 -5.63
N LEU A 5 -5.29 -23.19 -6.62
CA LEU A 5 -6.30 -23.84 -7.44
C LEU A 5 -5.70 -24.81 -8.46
N ALA A 6 -4.44 -24.61 -8.87
CA ALA A 6 -3.74 -25.54 -9.75
C ALA A 6 -3.24 -26.81 -9.03
N GLU A 7 -3.10 -26.78 -7.70
CA GLU A 7 -2.62 -27.91 -6.87
C GLU A 7 -3.42 -29.22 -7.07
N PRO A 8 -4.77 -29.21 -7.11
CA PRO A 8 -5.56 -30.43 -7.39
C PRO A 8 -5.60 -30.86 -8.88
N GLY A 9 -4.78 -30.26 -9.76
CA GLY A 9 -4.76 -30.61 -11.20
C GLY A 9 -5.81 -29.90 -12.05
N LEU A 10 -6.41 -28.82 -11.54
CA LEU A 10 -7.31 -27.97 -12.34
C LEU A 10 -6.49 -27.15 -13.35
N PHE A 11 -6.95 -27.13 -14.59
CA PHE A 11 -6.40 -26.25 -15.62
C PHE A 11 -6.87 -24.81 -15.36
N THR A 12 -6.01 -24.01 -14.73
CA THR A 12 -6.32 -22.59 -14.44
C THR A 12 -5.59 -21.67 -15.40
N THR A 13 -6.33 -20.91 -16.21
CA THR A 13 -5.81 -19.83 -17.05
C THR A 13 -6.19 -18.47 -16.47
N LEU A 14 -5.33 -17.47 -16.67
CA LEU A 14 -5.63 -16.08 -16.30
C LEU A 14 -5.74 -15.21 -17.53
N ILE A 15 -6.79 -14.38 -17.56
CA ILE A 15 -7.01 -13.39 -18.62
C ILE A 15 -6.85 -12.01 -17.98
N SER A 16 -6.09 -11.14 -18.64
CA SER A 16 -5.95 -9.74 -18.19
C SER A 16 -7.31 -9.03 -18.25
N PRO A 17 -7.71 -8.25 -17.21
CA PRO A 17 -8.94 -7.46 -17.25
C PRO A 17 -9.02 -6.51 -18.46
N GLN A 18 -7.87 -6.09 -18.99
CA GLN A 18 -7.79 -5.24 -20.19
C GLN A 18 -8.33 -5.93 -21.46
N PHE A 19 -8.26 -7.26 -21.53
CA PHE A 19 -8.80 -8.04 -22.66
C PHE A 19 -10.28 -8.40 -22.47
N VAL A 20 -10.75 -8.43 -21.22
CA VAL A 20 -12.16 -8.72 -20.88
C VAL A 20 -13.02 -7.46 -21.00
N ARG A 21 -12.53 -6.31 -20.52
CA ARG A 21 -13.29 -5.05 -20.45
C ARG A 21 -13.94 -4.62 -21.78
N PRO A 22 -13.30 -4.75 -22.96
CA PRO A 22 -13.92 -4.42 -24.24
C PRO A 22 -15.08 -5.33 -24.65
N LEU A 23 -15.20 -6.52 -24.04
CA LEU A 23 -16.25 -7.50 -24.36
C LEU A 23 -17.47 -7.38 -23.45
N VAL A 24 -17.43 -6.48 -22.45
CA VAL A 24 -18.56 -6.21 -21.57
C VAL A 24 -19.56 -5.32 -22.31
N LYS A 25 -20.70 -5.91 -22.70
CA LYS A 25 -21.68 -5.28 -23.61
C LYS A 25 -22.51 -4.16 -22.98
N THR A 26 -22.70 -4.16 -21.65
CA THR A 26 -23.59 -3.22 -20.93
C THR A 26 -23.05 -2.88 -19.53
N ASN A 27 -23.86 -2.24 -18.67
CA ASN A 27 -23.53 -1.99 -17.26
C ASN A 27 -23.10 -3.26 -16.51
N LYS A 28 -22.30 -3.05 -15.46
CA LYS A 28 -21.74 -4.10 -14.61
C LYS A 28 -22.85 -5.02 -14.06
N ASN A 29 -22.78 -6.28 -14.45
CA ASN A 29 -23.63 -7.37 -13.96
C ASN A 29 -22.79 -8.66 -14.03
N ASP A 30 -22.84 -9.49 -12.99
CA ASP A 30 -22.03 -10.72 -12.88
C ASP A 30 -22.28 -11.67 -14.06
N PHE A 31 -23.50 -11.72 -14.60
CA PHE A 31 -23.82 -12.52 -15.78
C PHE A 31 -23.07 -12.02 -17.03
N VAL A 32 -23.05 -10.71 -17.24
CA VAL A 32 -22.38 -10.07 -18.39
C VAL A 32 -20.87 -10.19 -18.24
N ASP A 33 -20.35 -10.08 -17.03
CA ASP A 33 -18.92 -10.28 -16.74
C ASP A 33 -18.51 -11.75 -17.02
N ALA A 34 -19.33 -12.73 -16.63
CA ALA A 34 -19.08 -14.14 -16.92
C ALA A 34 -19.12 -14.45 -18.43
N GLU A 35 -20.08 -13.88 -19.16
CA GLU A 35 -20.17 -13.98 -20.62
C GLU A 35 -18.92 -13.38 -21.29
N ALA A 36 -18.51 -12.18 -20.90
CA ALA A 36 -17.33 -11.51 -21.43
C ALA A 36 -16.03 -12.28 -21.14
N ILE A 37 -15.92 -12.92 -19.97
CA ILE A 37 -14.78 -13.79 -19.64
C ILE A 37 -14.78 -15.05 -20.52
N CYS A 38 -15.94 -15.68 -20.73
CA CYS A 38 -16.06 -16.86 -21.60
C CYS A 38 -15.76 -16.52 -23.06
N GLU A 39 -16.25 -15.37 -23.54
CA GLU A 39 -15.95 -14.85 -24.88
C GLU A 39 -14.45 -14.53 -25.02
N ALA A 40 -13.83 -13.94 -24.00
CA ALA A 40 -12.39 -13.72 -24.00
C ALA A 40 -11.62 -15.05 -24.08
N ALA A 41 -12.00 -16.04 -23.25
CA ALA A 41 -11.32 -17.33 -23.15
C ALA A 41 -11.40 -18.16 -24.45
N SER A 42 -12.46 -18.00 -25.25
CA SER A 42 -12.68 -18.78 -26.46
C SER A 42 -11.94 -18.24 -27.70
N ARG A 43 -11.36 -17.04 -27.64
CA ARG A 43 -10.67 -16.43 -28.79
C ARG A 43 -9.31 -17.08 -29.03
N ALA A 44 -9.08 -17.55 -30.27
CA ALA A 44 -7.83 -18.19 -30.66
C ALA A 44 -6.57 -17.30 -30.53
N SER A 45 -6.72 -15.98 -30.61
CA SER A 45 -5.64 -15.00 -30.42
C SER A 45 -5.49 -14.51 -28.98
N MET A 46 -6.20 -15.11 -28.01
CA MET A 46 -6.17 -14.68 -26.61
C MET A 46 -4.80 -14.91 -25.98
N ARG A 47 -4.33 -13.91 -25.23
CA ARG A 47 -3.07 -13.97 -24.49
C ARG A 47 -3.36 -14.19 -23.02
N PHE A 48 -3.00 -15.37 -22.52
CA PHE A 48 -3.11 -15.70 -21.11
C PHE A 48 -1.93 -15.13 -20.32
N VAL A 49 -2.20 -14.72 -19.09
CA VAL A 49 -1.20 -14.22 -18.15
C VAL A 49 -0.73 -15.37 -17.29
N GLN A 50 0.59 -15.48 -17.08
CA GLN A 50 1.14 -16.48 -16.17
C GLN A 50 0.74 -16.14 -14.73
N PRO A 51 0.36 -17.14 -13.90
CA PRO A 51 0.15 -16.90 -12.49
C PRO A 51 1.46 -16.42 -11.85
N LEU A 52 1.33 -15.49 -10.89
CA LEU A 52 2.49 -14.98 -10.16
C LEU A 52 3.14 -16.10 -9.35
N THR A 53 4.47 -16.11 -9.33
CA THR A 53 5.24 -16.96 -8.43
C THR A 53 5.04 -16.53 -6.97
N GLU A 54 5.45 -17.36 -6.01
CA GLU A 54 5.39 -17.00 -4.59
C GLU A 54 6.15 -15.70 -4.31
N SER A 55 7.37 -15.63 -4.84
CA SER A 55 8.26 -14.49 -4.66
C SER A 55 7.67 -13.22 -5.26
N GLN A 56 7.09 -13.30 -6.45
CA GLN A 56 6.38 -12.17 -7.07
C GLN A 56 5.14 -11.76 -6.27
N GLN A 57 4.37 -12.72 -5.75
CA GLN A 57 3.21 -12.42 -4.90
C GLN A 57 3.62 -11.74 -3.59
N ALA A 58 4.66 -12.25 -2.93
CA ALA A 58 5.23 -11.66 -1.71
C ALA A 58 5.78 -10.25 -1.98
N MET A 59 6.48 -10.06 -3.10
CA MET A 59 7.00 -8.75 -3.52
C MET A 59 5.87 -7.72 -3.72
N ARG A 60 4.77 -8.11 -4.39
CA ARG A 60 3.60 -7.23 -4.52
C ARG A 60 2.99 -6.88 -3.16
N ALA A 61 2.97 -7.80 -2.20
CA ALA A 61 2.50 -7.51 -0.85
C ALA A 61 3.42 -6.51 -0.15
N LEU A 62 4.75 -6.67 -0.26
CA LEU A 62 5.72 -5.73 0.32
C LEU A 62 5.57 -4.32 -0.26
N HIS A 63 5.40 -4.18 -1.57
CA HIS A 63 5.13 -2.89 -2.20
C HIS A 63 3.87 -2.22 -1.64
N ARG A 64 2.76 -2.96 -1.52
CA ARG A 64 1.51 -2.44 -0.95
C ARG A 64 1.66 -2.01 0.50
N VAL A 65 2.38 -2.81 1.31
CA VAL A 65 2.68 -2.47 2.70
C VAL A 65 3.49 -1.17 2.76
N ARG A 66 4.53 -1.03 1.93
CA ARG A 66 5.32 0.20 1.85
C ARG A 66 4.47 1.41 1.46
N GLU A 67 3.63 1.28 0.43
CA GLU A 67 2.70 2.35 0.02
C GLU A 67 1.75 2.75 1.16
N SER A 68 1.22 1.79 1.91
CA SER A 68 0.38 2.06 3.08
C SER A 68 1.17 2.78 4.17
N LEU A 69 2.37 2.32 4.51
CA LEU A 69 3.22 2.95 5.52
C LEU A 69 3.56 4.40 5.18
N VAL A 70 3.81 4.71 3.90
CA VAL A 70 4.06 6.08 3.45
C VAL A 70 2.82 6.95 3.65
N LYS A 71 1.64 6.45 3.26
CA LYS A 71 0.36 7.16 3.44
C LYS A 71 0.07 7.41 4.92
N ASP A 72 0.11 6.37 5.74
CA ASP A 72 -0.15 6.44 7.18
C ASP A 72 0.81 7.40 7.89
N LYS A 73 2.09 7.43 7.45
CA LYS A 73 3.08 8.38 7.96
C LYS A 73 2.69 9.82 7.66
N VAL A 74 2.35 10.13 6.42
CA VAL A 74 1.94 11.49 6.02
C VAL A 74 0.65 11.90 6.73
N GLU A 75 -0.33 11.00 6.81
CA GLU A 75 -1.58 11.24 7.54
C GLU A 75 -1.33 11.54 9.02
N THR A 76 -0.48 10.75 9.68
CA THR A 76 -0.16 10.95 11.11
C THR A 76 0.57 12.27 11.33
N ILE A 77 1.51 12.65 10.45
CA ILE A 77 2.19 13.95 10.51
C ILE A 77 1.17 15.09 10.38
N ASN A 78 0.31 15.03 9.37
CA ASN A 78 -0.71 16.05 9.14
C ASN A 78 -1.69 16.16 10.32
N GLN A 79 -2.05 15.03 10.94
CA GLN A 79 -2.88 15.01 12.14
C GLN A 79 -2.19 15.70 13.33
N MET A 80 -0.91 15.44 13.54
CA MET A 80 -0.13 16.13 14.59
C MET A 80 -0.04 17.63 14.32
N HIS A 81 0.17 18.04 13.06
CA HIS A 81 0.14 19.45 12.67
C HIS A 81 -1.21 20.10 12.97
N ALA A 82 -2.32 19.45 12.61
CA ALA A 82 -3.66 19.96 12.87
C ALA A 82 -3.90 20.18 14.38
N PHE A 83 -3.55 19.20 15.20
CA PHE A 83 -3.66 19.34 16.66
C PHE A 83 -2.80 20.48 17.20
N LEU A 84 -1.54 20.61 16.77
CA LEU A 84 -0.71 21.72 17.24
C LEU A 84 -1.29 23.09 16.82
N LEU A 85 -1.84 23.19 15.61
CA LEU A 85 -2.45 24.40 15.09
C LEU A 85 -3.72 24.81 15.87
N GLU A 86 -4.54 23.84 16.32
CA GLU A 86 -5.71 24.10 17.18
C GLU A 86 -5.35 24.80 18.49
N PHE A 87 -4.11 24.62 18.97
CA PHE A 87 -3.58 25.28 20.17
C PHE A 87 -2.69 26.49 19.83
N GLY A 88 -2.71 26.97 18.57
CA GLY A 88 -1.96 28.15 18.13
C GLY A 88 -0.47 27.91 17.88
N ILE A 89 -0.02 26.65 17.86
CA ILE A 89 1.38 26.29 17.66
C ILE A 89 1.61 26.00 16.18
N SER A 90 2.28 26.92 15.50
CA SER A 90 2.68 26.73 14.10
C SER A 90 4.05 26.06 13.99
N VAL A 91 4.14 25.01 13.17
CA VAL A 91 5.37 24.24 12.97
C VAL A 91 5.67 24.14 11.46
N PRO A 92 6.94 24.21 11.02
CA PRO A 92 7.31 24.04 9.62
C PRO A 92 6.81 22.71 9.05
N GLU A 93 6.36 22.74 7.80
CA GLU A 93 5.78 21.57 7.13
C GLU A 93 6.73 20.35 7.11
N GLY A 94 6.12 19.16 7.10
CA GLY A 94 6.80 17.90 6.87
C GLY A 94 7.42 17.29 8.13
N ALA A 95 8.56 16.62 7.97
CA ALA A 95 9.16 15.82 9.03
C ALA A 95 9.77 16.64 10.19
N ALA A 96 9.79 17.97 10.08
CA ALA A 96 10.34 18.86 11.10
C ALA A 96 9.55 18.80 12.42
N VAL A 97 8.24 18.55 12.38
CA VAL A 97 7.42 18.26 13.58
C VAL A 97 7.99 17.08 14.36
N ILE A 98 8.48 16.06 13.67
CA ILE A 98 8.95 14.82 14.31
C ILE A 98 10.23 15.07 15.08
N SER A 99 11.17 15.86 14.56
CA SER A 99 12.45 16.10 15.24
C SER A 99 12.35 17.16 16.34
N ARG A 100 11.42 18.11 16.23
CA ARG A 100 11.30 19.27 17.14
C ARG A 100 10.18 19.13 18.17
N LEU A 101 9.40 18.04 18.14
CA LEU A 101 8.24 17.88 19.02
C LEU A 101 8.60 18.09 20.49
N SER A 102 9.70 17.51 20.98
CA SER A 102 10.09 17.61 22.39
C SER A 102 10.31 19.05 22.81
N THR A 103 11.03 19.84 22.00
CA THR A 103 11.25 21.28 22.24
C THR A 103 9.93 22.06 22.21
N ILE A 104 9.06 21.77 21.24
CA ILE A 104 7.75 22.41 21.13
C ILE A 104 6.90 22.14 22.38
N LEU A 105 6.93 20.92 22.90
CA LEU A 105 6.18 20.54 24.10
C LEU A 105 6.74 21.15 25.39
N GLU A 106 8.04 21.45 25.43
CA GLU A 106 8.69 22.14 26.56
C GLU A 106 8.31 23.64 26.60
N ASP A 107 8.19 24.27 25.43
CA ASP A 107 7.89 25.69 25.29
C ASP A 107 6.39 26.03 25.34
N SER A 108 5.51 25.02 25.30
CA SER A 108 4.06 25.22 25.18
C SER A 108 3.26 24.72 26.38
N SER A 109 2.21 25.46 26.75
CA SER A 109 1.29 25.13 27.84
C SER A 109 0.17 24.17 27.40
N LEU A 110 0.54 23.07 26.73
CA LEU A 110 -0.43 22.06 26.30
C LEU A 110 -0.92 21.19 27.46
N PRO A 111 -2.18 20.72 27.43
CA PRO A 111 -2.64 19.74 28.40
C PRO A 111 -1.80 18.46 28.38
N GLN A 112 -1.44 17.95 29.56
CA GLN A 112 -0.53 16.80 29.69
C GLN A 112 -0.97 15.56 28.90
N TYR A 113 -2.28 15.30 28.80
CA TYR A 113 -2.81 14.18 28.03
C TYR A 113 -2.52 14.31 26.53
N LEU A 114 -2.56 15.54 25.99
CA LEU A 114 -2.30 15.81 24.58
C LEU A 114 -0.82 15.67 24.28
N SER A 115 0.05 16.19 25.15
CA SER A 115 1.50 16.03 25.03
C SER A 115 1.91 14.55 25.01
N GLN A 116 1.31 13.73 25.89
CA GLN A 116 1.53 12.28 25.88
C GLN A 116 1.04 11.61 24.59
N LEU A 117 -0.11 12.03 24.05
CA LEU A 117 -0.64 11.52 22.80
C LEU A 117 0.28 11.87 21.61
N LEU A 118 0.73 13.13 21.52
CA LEU A 118 1.64 13.59 20.47
C LEU A 118 2.99 12.84 20.50
N LEU A 119 3.54 12.56 21.68
CA LEU A 119 4.74 11.73 21.83
C LEU A 119 4.51 10.29 21.36
N LYS A 120 3.34 9.69 21.64
CA LYS A 120 2.97 8.36 21.13
C LYS A 120 2.87 8.35 19.61
N LEU A 121 2.29 9.40 19.01
CA LEU A 121 2.21 9.54 17.55
C LEU A 121 3.59 9.71 16.91
N GLN A 122 4.48 10.52 17.50
CA GLN A 122 5.87 10.64 17.08
C GLN A 122 6.60 9.29 17.10
N HIS A 123 6.42 8.50 18.16
CA HIS A 123 7.01 7.17 18.25
C HIS A 123 6.44 6.21 17.18
N ARG A 124 5.13 6.29 16.90
CA ARG A 124 4.49 5.55 15.80
C ARG A 124 5.12 5.92 14.46
N ILE A 125 5.34 7.20 14.19
CA ILE A 125 6.00 7.67 12.97
C ILE A 125 7.42 7.11 12.86
N ALA A 126 8.22 7.18 13.93
CA ALA A 126 9.57 6.62 13.94
C ALA A 126 9.61 5.12 13.63
N ARG A 127 8.62 4.36 14.14
CA ARG A 127 8.45 2.95 13.79
C ARG A 127 8.09 2.74 12.32
N MET A 128 7.17 3.54 11.78
CA MET A 128 6.80 3.46 10.36
C MET A 128 7.99 3.76 9.45
N CYS A 129 8.81 4.77 9.75
CA CYS A 129 10.03 5.08 8.99
C CYS A 129 11.01 3.89 8.96
N ARG A 130 11.22 3.20 10.08
CA ARG A 130 12.07 2.00 10.13
C ARG A 130 11.53 0.86 9.26
N LEU A 131 10.22 0.61 9.33
CA LEU A 131 9.55 -0.42 8.53
C LEU A 131 9.56 -0.08 7.04
N GLU A 132 9.36 1.18 6.68
CA GLU A 132 9.46 1.65 5.30
C GLU A 132 10.89 1.43 4.75
N PHE A 133 11.92 1.75 5.52
CA PHE A 133 13.32 1.55 5.10
C PHE A 133 13.66 0.07 4.89
N THR A 134 13.29 -0.79 5.84
CA THR A 134 13.53 -2.24 5.75
C THR A 134 12.78 -2.88 4.58
N THR A 135 11.49 -2.55 4.39
CA THR A 135 10.73 -3.03 3.22
C THR A 135 11.34 -2.54 1.91
N GLY A 136 11.84 -1.31 1.86
CA GLY A 136 12.55 -0.76 0.70
C GLY A 136 13.81 -1.54 0.33
N LEU A 137 14.66 -1.84 1.32
CA LEU A 137 15.89 -2.61 1.11
C LEU A 137 15.60 -4.01 0.56
N VAL A 138 14.60 -4.69 1.11
CA VAL A 138 14.20 -6.04 0.64
C VAL A 138 13.70 -6.00 -0.81
N ILE A 139 12.91 -4.98 -1.15
CA ILE A 139 12.44 -4.76 -2.53
C ILE A 139 13.63 -4.56 -3.48
N VAL A 140 14.55 -3.64 -3.15
CA VAL A 140 15.71 -3.33 -3.99
C VAL A 140 16.60 -4.57 -4.16
N ALA A 141 16.89 -5.29 -3.07
CA ALA A 141 17.70 -6.51 -3.11
C ALA A 141 17.09 -7.58 -4.02
N PHE A 142 15.77 -7.75 -4.00
CA PHE A 142 15.08 -8.70 -4.86
C PHE A 142 15.22 -8.34 -6.35
N PHE A 143 15.09 -7.06 -6.71
CA PHE A 143 15.26 -6.63 -8.10
C PHE A 143 16.69 -6.80 -8.59
N PHE A 144 17.70 -6.53 -7.74
CA PHE A 144 19.10 -6.80 -8.09
C PHE A 144 19.37 -8.28 -8.31
N HIS A 145 18.80 -9.16 -7.49
CA HIS A 145 18.99 -10.61 -7.62
C HIS A 145 18.22 -11.23 -8.79
N ALA A 146 17.11 -10.60 -9.21
CA ALA A 146 16.33 -11.05 -10.35
C ALA A 146 16.84 -10.51 -11.71
N ALA A 147 17.79 -9.58 -11.70
CA ALA A 147 18.37 -8.95 -12.90
C ALA A 147 19.74 -9.53 -13.31
N ILE A 148 20.25 -10.52 -12.56
CA ILE A 148 21.49 -11.27 -12.82
C ILE A 148 21.08 -12.70 -13.17
#